data_AF-A0A6P6XYL4-F1
#
_entry.id   AF-A0A6P6XYL4-F1
#
_cell.length_a   1.000
_cell.length_b   1.000
_cell.length_c   1.000
_cell.angle_alpha   90.00
_cell.angle_beta   90.00
_cell.angle_gamma   90.00
#
_symmetry.space_group_name_H-M   'P 1'
#
loop_
_entity.id
_entity.type
_entity.pdbx_description
1 polymer ?
#
loop_
_entity_poly.entity_id
_entity_poly.type
_entity_poly.pdbx_seq_one_letter_code
_entity_poly.pdbx_strand_id
1 'polypeptide(L)'
;MLILILNEYASGDIILNGKYYEEPIRFKYKPIYGLDSRYRCPKLIHSNFEECEMKAKKEWEIMIDDYFYKTKKFCCFIWSALDCETEVANKCNQNFSQSAKKNTIDCFRDGCNEFSYGSWSCWWTPNKINITLTTVIAILIALGIIVSCFLAFKPPRQNDMADTLAKDGTKLNHISYHTSM
;
A
#
# COMPACT_ATOMS: atom_id res chain seq x y z
N MET A 1 13.32 30.05 -23.60
CA MET A 1 14.60 30.11 -22.86
C MET A 1 14.53 29.23 -21.61
N LEU A 2 14.22 27.94 -21.78
CA LEU A 2 14.20 26.93 -20.69
C LEU A 2 14.80 25.58 -21.16
N ILE A 3 15.18 25.48 -22.44
CA ILE A 3 15.70 24.24 -23.05
C ILE A 3 17.19 24.04 -22.75
N LEU A 4 17.90 25.05 -22.23
CA LEU A 4 19.35 24.98 -22.05
C LEU A 4 19.84 24.54 -20.66
N ILE A 5 18.96 24.26 -19.69
CA ILE A 5 19.39 23.78 -18.34
C ILE A 5 19.34 22.25 -18.22
N LEU A 6 18.79 21.53 -19.21
CA LEU A 6 18.68 20.06 -19.14
C LEU A 6 19.96 19.32 -19.58
N ASN A 7 21.01 20.02 -20.02
CA ASN A 7 22.13 19.37 -20.73
C ASN A 7 23.36 19.02 -19.87
N GLU A 8 23.32 19.23 -18.55
CA GLU A 8 24.53 19.05 -17.70
C GLU A 8 24.37 18.03 -16.56
N TYR A 9 23.28 17.25 -16.53
CA TYR A 9 23.02 16.24 -15.50
C TYR A 9 22.57 14.88 -16.08
N ALA A 10 23.07 14.50 -17.26
CA ALA A 10 22.99 13.12 -17.72
C ALA A 10 24.02 12.28 -16.95
N SER A 11 23.62 11.77 -15.78
CA SER A 11 24.39 10.80 -15.00
C SER A 11 24.58 9.53 -15.84
N GLY A 12 25.83 9.19 -16.13
CA GLY A 12 26.21 8.16 -17.10
C GLY A 12 25.82 6.75 -16.68
N ASP A 13 25.49 5.93 -17.68
CA ASP A 13 25.25 4.50 -17.53
C ASP A 13 26.49 3.79 -16.96
N ILE A 14 26.36 3.10 -15.83
CA ILE A 14 27.42 2.23 -15.29
C ILE A 14 27.19 0.80 -15.79
N ILE A 15 28.05 0.31 -16.68
CA ILE A 15 28.02 -1.08 -17.16
C ILE A 15 28.73 -1.99 -16.14
N LEU A 16 27.96 -2.83 -15.44
CA LEU A 16 28.47 -3.97 -14.65
C LEU A 16 27.82 -5.26 -15.15
N ASN A 17 28.63 -6.18 -15.71
CA ASN A 17 28.24 -7.55 -16.06
C ASN A 17 26.96 -7.69 -16.91
N GLY A 18 26.79 -6.85 -17.94
CA GLY A 18 25.73 -7.03 -18.95
C GLY A 18 24.30 -6.89 -18.42
N LYS A 19 24.12 -6.33 -17.22
CA LYS A 19 22.81 -5.97 -16.67
C LYS A 19 22.68 -4.46 -16.67
N TYR A 20 21.62 -3.96 -17.29
CA TYR A 20 21.20 -2.57 -17.15
C TYR A 20 20.71 -2.38 -15.71
N TYR A 21 21.49 -1.64 -14.92
CA TYR A 21 20.97 -1.06 -13.69
C TYR A 21 20.53 0.36 -14.08
N GLU A 22 19.23 0.57 -14.28
CA GLU A 22 18.71 1.94 -14.23
C GLU A 22 18.98 2.42 -12.81
N GLU A 23 20.04 3.20 -12.62
CA GLU A 23 20.15 3.97 -11.40
C GLU A 23 18.91 4.85 -11.33
N PRO A 24 18.09 4.70 -10.28
CA PRO A 24 16.85 5.43 -10.19
C PRO A 24 17.18 6.92 -10.14
N ILE A 25 16.80 7.65 -11.18
CA ILE A 25 17.11 9.07 -11.33
C ILE A 25 16.65 9.80 -10.07
N ARG A 26 17.61 10.47 -9.41
CA ARG A 26 17.40 11.25 -8.19
C ARG A 26 17.26 12.72 -8.56
N PHE A 27 16.15 13.33 -8.15
CA PHE A 27 15.90 14.75 -8.35
C PHE A 27 16.08 15.47 -7.03
N LYS A 28 16.84 16.56 -7.03
CA LYS A 28 16.94 17.42 -5.84
C LYS A 28 15.64 18.17 -5.64
N TYR A 29 14.83 17.72 -4.69
CA TYR A 29 13.53 18.33 -4.37
C TYR A 29 13.53 19.13 -3.06
N LYS A 30 14.52 18.93 -2.18
CA LYS A 30 14.59 19.54 -0.85
C LYS A 30 15.87 20.39 -0.67
N PRO A 31 15.86 21.37 0.25
CA PRO A 31 16.97 22.32 0.41
C PRO A 31 18.26 21.68 0.93
N ILE A 32 18.17 20.69 1.82
CA ILE A 32 19.34 19.95 2.33
C ILE A 32 19.30 18.53 1.77
N TYR A 33 20.21 18.25 0.86
CA TYR A 33 20.29 16.98 0.13
C TYR A 33 21.60 16.25 0.44
N GLY A 34 21.48 15.01 0.94
CA GLY A 34 22.62 14.23 1.41
C GLY A 34 23.13 14.63 2.81
N LEU A 35 24.16 13.93 3.28
CA LEU A 35 24.87 14.25 4.51
C LEU A 35 25.99 15.25 4.26
N ASP A 36 26.17 16.19 5.18
CA ASP A 36 27.24 17.18 5.11
C ASP A 36 28.62 16.53 5.37
N SER A 37 29.51 16.68 4.39
CA SER A 37 30.85 16.09 4.37
C SER A 37 31.74 16.56 5.53
N ARG A 38 31.44 17.72 6.14
CA ARG A 38 32.18 18.26 7.28
C ARG A 38 32.14 17.35 8.51
N TYR A 39 31.07 16.56 8.66
CA TYR A 39 30.90 15.68 9.82
C TYR A 39 31.60 14.32 9.68
N ARG A 40 32.23 14.04 8.53
CA ARG A 40 32.99 12.79 8.26
C ARG A 40 32.24 11.53 8.72
N CYS A 41 30.96 11.46 8.37
CA CYS A 41 30.12 10.32 8.75
C CYS A 41 30.69 9.01 8.18
N PRO A 42 30.52 7.87 8.88
CA PRO A 42 30.91 6.56 8.33
C PRO A 42 30.20 6.27 7.00
N LYS A 43 30.87 5.58 6.08
CA LYS A 43 30.31 5.21 4.76
C LYS A 43 28.97 4.48 4.87
N LEU A 44 28.80 3.64 5.89
CA LEU A 44 27.54 2.93 6.15
C LEU A 44 26.39 3.90 6.43
N ILE A 45 26.64 5.01 7.13
CA ILE A 45 25.62 6.04 7.41
C ILE A 45 25.24 6.77 6.12
N HIS A 46 26.20 7.06 5.23
CA HIS A 46 25.90 7.61 3.90
C HIS A 46 25.02 6.67 3.09
N SER A 47 25.37 5.38 2.99
CA SER A 47 24.57 4.38 2.27
C SER A 47 23.16 4.27 2.84
N ASN A 48 23.02 4.19 4.16
CA ASN A 48 21.72 4.10 4.81
C ASN A 48 20.87 5.35 4.60
N PHE A 49 21.50 6.53 4.59
CA PHE A 49 20.82 7.79 4.35
C PHE A 49 20.27 7.86 2.93
N GLU A 50 21.09 7.47 1.95
CA GLU A 50 20.69 7.39 0.55
C GLU A 50 19.59 6.36 0.29
N GLU A 51 19.58 5.25 1.01
CA GLU A 51 18.51 4.25 0.94
C GLU A 51 17.15 4.77 1.43
N CYS A 52 17.12 5.77 2.31
CA CYS A 52 15.86 6.31 2.83
C CYS A 52 14.99 6.89 1.71
N GLU A 53 15.56 7.75 0.86
CA GLU A 53 14.85 8.30 -0.29
C GLU A 53 14.41 7.18 -1.24
N MET A 54 15.28 6.19 -1.46
CA MET A 54 14.98 5.09 -2.37
C MET A 54 13.82 4.22 -1.91
N LYS A 55 13.78 3.89 -0.62
CA LYS A 55 12.70 3.13 0.01
C LYS A 55 11.41 3.94 -0.04
N ALA A 56 11.44 5.22 0.29
CA ALA A 56 10.27 6.08 0.22
C ALA A 56 9.75 6.24 -1.22
N LYS A 57 10.64 6.43 -2.20
CA LYS A 57 10.30 6.53 -3.63
C LYS A 57 9.57 5.28 -4.09
N LYS A 58 10.06 4.09 -3.70
CA LYS A 58 9.43 2.80 -4.01
C LYS A 58 8.10 2.62 -3.29
N GLU A 59 8.05 2.92 -1.99
CA GLU A 59 6.85 2.75 -1.16
C GLU A 59 5.69 3.61 -1.64
N TRP A 60 5.99 4.83 -2.07
CA TRP A 60 5.02 5.78 -2.59
C TRP A 60 4.89 5.75 -4.11
N GLU A 61 5.60 4.86 -4.82
CA GLU A 61 5.57 4.72 -6.28
C GLU A 61 5.82 6.03 -7.04
N ILE A 62 6.72 6.88 -6.53
CA ILE A 62 6.97 8.23 -7.04
C ILE A 62 7.58 8.18 -8.45
N MET A 63 6.93 8.86 -9.38
CA MET A 63 7.37 9.10 -10.75
C MET A 63 7.87 10.53 -10.93
N ILE A 64 8.48 10.82 -12.08
CA ILE A 64 9.00 12.14 -12.41
C ILE A 64 7.92 13.24 -12.31
N ASP A 65 6.71 12.95 -12.79
CA ASP A 65 5.61 13.91 -12.79
C ASP A 65 5.19 14.31 -11.37
N ASP A 66 5.33 13.40 -10.40
CA ASP A 66 4.96 13.66 -9.01
C ASP A 66 5.80 14.77 -8.36
N TYR A 67 7.01 15.06 -8.87
CA TYR A 67 7.86 16.14 -8.35
C TYR A 67 7.33 17.54 -8.71
N PHE A 68 6.46 17.66 -9.71
CA PHE A 68 5.91 18.95 -10.16
C PHE A 68 4.61 19.31 -9.45
N TYR A 69 3.95 18.33 -8.81
CA TYR A 69 2.65 18.51 -8.20
C TYR A 69 2.68 18.19 -6.71
N LYS A 70 2.10 19.08 -5.92
CA LYS A 70 1.99 18.94 -4.47
C LYS A 70 0.83 18.01 -4.11
N THR A 71 0.95 16.74 -4.47
CA THR A 71 -0.06 15.70 -4.21
C THR A 71 0.17 15.06 -2.85
N LYS A 72 -0.85 14.35 -2.34
CA LYS A 72 -0.70 13.47 -1.17
C LYS A 72 0.49 12.54 -1.31
N LYS A 73 0.63 11.92 -2.48
CA LYS A 73 1.68 10.95 -2.80
C LYS A 73 3.07 11.57 -2.62
N PHE A 74 3.29 12.75 -3.21
CA PHE A 74 4.55 13.48 -3.10
C PHE A 74 4.83 13.97 -1.68
N CYS A 75 3.85 14.58 -1.02
CA CYS A 75 4.01 15.05 0.36
C CYS A 75 4.35 13.90 1.33
N CYS A 76 3.64 12.77 1.22
CA CYS A 76 3.91 11.63 2.08
C CYS A 76 5.25 10.94 1.76
N PHE A 77 5.68 10.93 0.49
CA PHE A 77 7.04 10.54 0.12
C PHE A 77 8.09 11.37 0.85
N ILE A 78 7.96 12.71 0.85
CA ILE A 78 8.89 13.60 1.54
C ILE A 78 8.95 13.25 3.03
N TRP A 79 7.81 13.06 3.68
CA TRP A 79 7.76 12.75 5.11
C TRP A 79 8.34 11.39 5.45
N SER A 80 8.05 10.35 4.66
CA SER A 80 8.64 9.02 4.84
C SER A 80 10.15 9.02 4.66
N ALA A 81 10.66 9.73 3.64
CA ALA A 81 12.10 9.91 3.45
C ALA A 81 12.70 10.66 4.64
N LEU A 82 12.10 11.78 5.04
CA LEU A 82 12.59 12.65 6.10
C LEU A 82 12.70 11.95 7.46
N ASP A 83 11.75 11.08 7.81
CA ASP A 83 11.79 10.32 9.06
C ASP A 83 12.99 9.39 9.13
N CYS A 84 13.19 8.59 8.08
CA CYS A 84 14.32 7.69 7.96
C CYS A 84 15.66 8.46 7.93
N GLU A 85 15.73 9.51 7.12
CA GLU A 85 16.92 10.36 7.00
C GLU A 85 17.28 11.04 8.32
N THR A 86 16.29 11.53 9.06
CA THR A 86 16.50 12.13 10.39
C THR A 86 17.10 11.10 11.34
N GLU A 87 16.53 9.89 11.41
CA GLU A 87 17.02 8.82 12.28
C GLU A 87 18.46 8.42 11.94
N VAL A 88 18.75 8.23 10.65
CA VAL A 88 20.09 7.86 10.18
C VAL A 88 21.10 8.98 10.40
N ALA A 89 20.75 10.22 10.04
CA ALA A 89 21.63 11.37 10.23
C ALA A 89 21.90 11.65 11.71
N ASN A 90 20.95 11.37 12.61
CA ASN A 90 21.12 11.57 14.04
C ASN A 90 22.24 10.68 14.62
N LYS A 91 22.50 9.51 14.02
CA LYS A 91 23.62 8.63 14.39
C LYS A 91 24.99 9.23 14.06
N CYS A 92 25.06 10.18 13.12
CA CYS A 92 26.28 10.91 12.79
C CYS A 92 26.35 12.26 13.49
N ASN A 93 25.32 13.10 13.33
CA ASN A 93 25.27 14.42 13.92
C ASN A 93 23.83 14.87 14.18
N GLN A 94 23.49 15.02 15.46
CA GLN A 94 22.16 15.43 15.90
C GLN A 94 21.79 16.84 15.43
N ASN A 95 22.70 17.81 15.52
CA ASN A 95 22.41 19.20 15.14
C ASN A 95 22.12 19.33 13.64
N PHE A 96 22.91 18.64 12.81
CA PHE A 96 22.66 18.54 11.38
C PHE A 96 21.32 17.87 11.09
N SER A 97 21.03 16.72 11.72
CA SER A 97 19.77 16.00 11.55
C SER A 97 18.56 16.88 11.87
N GLN A 98 18.58 17.60 12.99
CA GLN A 98 17.50 18.51 13.38
C GLN A 98 17.36 19.70 12.44
N SER A 99 18.48 20.27 11.98
CA SER A 99 18.48 21.35 11.00
C SER A 99 17.90 20.88 9.66
N ALA A 100 18.32 19.73 9.15
CA ALA A 100 17.80 19.12 7.93
C ALA A 100 16.30 18.84 8.04
N LYS A 101 15.85 18.29 9.17
CA LYS A 101 14.44 18.06 9.47
C LYS A 101 13.63 19.34 9.43
N LYS A 102 14.04 20.35 10.20
CA LYS A 102 13.32 21.63 10.29
C LYS A 102 13.24 22.33 8.94
N ASN A 103 14.35 22.45 8.22
CA ASN A 103 14.37 23.09 6.91
C ASN A 103 13.46 22.38 5.89
N THR A 104 13.40 21.04 5.94
CA THR A 104 12.52 20.28 5.05
C THR A 104 11.05 20.50 5.41
N ILE A 105 10.69 20.42 6.69
CA ILE A 105 9.30 20.70 7.15
C ILE A 105 8.90 22.12 6.76
N ASP A 106 9.73 23.11 7.04
CA ASP A 106 9.43 24.51 6.73
C ASP A 106 9.31 24.76 5.22
N CYS A 107 10.16 24.11 4.39
CA CYS A 107 10.12 24.22 2.94
C CYS A 107 8.80 23.70 2.34
N PHE A 108 8.26 22.61 2.90
CA PHE A 108 7.05 21.98 2.38
C PHE A 108 5.78 22.32 3.18
N ARG A 109 5.87 23.09 4.26
CA ARG A 109 4.76 23.40 5.17
C ARG A 109 3.52 23.89 4.43
N ASP A 110 3.68 24.91 3.59
CA ASP A 110 2.55 25.52 2.90
C ASP A 110 2.08 24.66 1.71
N GLY A 111 3.01 23.91 1.11
CA GLY A 111 2.71 23.05 -0.03
C GLY A 111 2.05 21.73 0.32
N CYS A 112 2.26 21.25 1.54
CA CYS A 112 1.80 19.97 2.05
C CYS A 112 0.96 20.15 3.31
N ASN A 113 0.30 21.30 3.47
CA ASN A 113 -0.49 21.61 4.67
C ASN A 113 -1.65 20.62 4.89
N GLU A 114 -2.32 20.18 3.82
CA GLU A 114 -3.39 19.18 3.85
C GLU A 114 -2.87 17.80 4.27
N PHE A 115 -1.63 17.49 3.90
CA PHE A 115 -0.94 16.24 4.23
C PHE A 115 0.26 16.54 5.12
N SER A 116 0.02 17.22 6.23
CA SER A 116 1.09 17.72 7.11
C SER A 116 1.98 16.59 7.62
N TYR A 117 3.22 16.93 7.96
CA TYR A 117 4.14 16.01 8.60
C TYR A 117 3.51 15.38 9.85
N GLY A 118 3.56 14.05 9.96
CA GLY A 118 2.91 13.28 11.03
C GLY A 118 1.40 13.02 10.84
N SER A 119 0.80 13.43 9.72
CA SER A 119 -0.61 13.13 9.42
C SER A 119 -0.85 11.63 9.23
N TRP A 120 -1.98 11.15 9.76
CA TRP A 120 -2.45 9.77 9.59
C TRP A 120 -2.66 9.40 8.11
N SER A 121 -2.90 10.38 7.24
CA SER A 121 -3.12 10.15 5.81
C SER A 121 -1.93 9.46 5.14
N CYS A 122 -0.70 9.74 5.62
CA CYS A 122 0.53 9.17 5.10
C CYS A 122 0.83 7.77 5.65
N TRP A 123 0.03 7.24 6.57
CA TRP A 123 0.21 5.86 7.02
C TRP A 123 -0.26 4.84 5.96
N TRP A 124 -1.18 5.26 5.10
CA TRP A 124 -1.78 4.47 4.02
C TRP A 124 -1.01 4.64 2.72
N THR A 125 -0.03 3.77 2.50
CA THR A 125 0.77 3.74 1.27
C THR A 125 0.05 2.92 0.17
N PRO A 126 0.34 3.18 -1.12
CA PRO A 126 -0.31 2.49 -2.24
C PRO A 126 -0.33 0.97 -2.09
N ASN A 127 0.81 0.38 -1.71
CA ASN A 127 0.92 -1.06 -1.51
C ASN A 127 0.05 -1.56 -0.35
N LYS A 128 0.02 -0.85 0.80
CA LYS A 128 -0.83 -1.23 1.93
C LYS A 128 -2.31 -1.15 1.57
N ILE A 129 -2.72 -0.12 0.84
CA ILE A 129 -4.10 0.05 0.38
C ILE A 129 -4.51 -1.13 -0.52
N ASN A 130 -3.68 -1.48 -1.50
CA ASN A 130 -3.96 -2.59 -2.42
C ASN A 130 -4.09 -3.93 -1.69
N ILE A 131 -3.17 -4.21 -0.74
CA ILE A 131 -3.23 -5.44 0.07
C ILE A 131 -4.49 -5.45 0.94
N THR A 132 -4.80 -4.38 1.65
CA THR A 132 -5.98 -4.30 2.53
C THR A 132 -7.29 -4.43 1.75
N LEU A 133 -7.42 -3.80 0.58
CA LEU A 133 -8.61 -3.95 -0.26
C LEU A 133 -8.79 -5.39 -0.74
N THR A 134 -7.70 -6.02 -1.19
CA THR A 134 -7.73 -7.40 -1.67
C THR A 134 -8.14 -8.36 -0.55
N THR A 135 -7.61 -8.19 0.67
CA THR A 135 -7.96 -9.05 1.81
C THR A 135 -9.40 -8.86 2.26
N VAL A 136 -9.90 -7.62 2.33
CA VAL A 136 -11.30 -7.34 2.70
C VAL A 136 -12.27 -7.98 1.71
N ILE A 137 -12.02 -7.86 0.40
CA ILE A 137 -12.86 -8.47 -0.63
C ILE A 137 -12.86 -10.00 -0.51
N ALA A 138 -11.69 -10.61 -0.30
CA ALA A 138 -11.57 -12.06 -0.13
C ALA A 138 -12.36 -12.57 1.08
N ILE A 139 -12.33 -11.84 2.21
CA ILE A 139 -13.09 -12.18 3.42
C ILE A 139 -14.59 -12.10 3.15
N LEU A 140 -15.08 -11.05 2.48
CA LEU A 140 -16.50 -10.89 2.15
C LEU A 140 -17.01 -12.03 1.26
N ILE A 141 -16.22 -12.44 0.26
CA ILE A 141 -16.55 -13.58 -0.60
C ILE A 141 -16.62 -14.88 0.22
N ALA A 142 -15.64 -15.12 1.09
CA ALA A 142 -15.62 -16.32 1.93
C ALA A 142 -16.85 -16.38 2.87
N LEU A 143 -17.22 -15.26 3.49
CA LEU A 143 -18.43 -15.17 4.32
C LEU A 143 -19.71 -15.41 3.50
N GLY A 144 -19.78 -14.88 2.27
CA GLY A 144 -20.89 -15.12 1.36
C GLY A 144 -21.07 -16.60 1.01
N ILE A 145 -19.97 -17.32 0.77
CA ILE A 145 -20.00 -18.77 0.51
C ILE A 145 -20.51 -19.52 1.76
N ILE A 146 -19.99 -19.18 2.94
CA ILE A 146 -20.39 -19.82 4.20
C ILE A 146 -21.89 -19.65 4.45
N VAL A 147 -22.42 -18.44 4.34
CA VAL A 147 -23.87 -18.16 4.50
C VAL A 147 -24.69 -18.91 3.46
N SER A 148 -24.24 -18.95 2.20
CA SER A 148 -24.92 -19.69 1.12
C SER A 148 -24.99 -21.19 1.41
N CYS A 149 -23.91 -21.78 1.92
CA CYS A 149 -23.90 -23.17 2.37
C CYS A 149 -24.89 -23.38 3.53
N PHE A 150 -24.90 -22.52 4.56
CA PHE A 150 -25.83 -22.65 5.68
C PHE A 150 -27.30 -22.54 5.26
N LEU A 151 -27.63 -21.70 4.28
CA LEU A 151 -29.00 -21.57 3.77
C LEU A 151 -29.42 -22.78 2.92
N ALA A 152 -28.50 -23.33 2.10
CA ALA A 152 -28.77 -24.51 1.27
C ALA A 152 -28.91 -25.81 2.09
N PHE A 153 -28.21 -25.91 3.23
CA PHE A 153 -28.28 -27.07 4.14
C PHE A 153 -29.35 -26.95 5.23
N LYS A 154 -30.25 -25.95 5.15
CA LYS A 154 -31.38 -25.89 6.09
C LYS A 154 -32.24 -27.16 5.90
N PRO A 155 -32.29 -28.09 6.88
CA PRO A 155 -33.08 -29.30 6.72
C PRO A 155 -34.56 -28.93 6.59
N PRO A 156 -35.36 -29.66 5.79
CA PRO A 156 -36.79 -29.43 5.71
C PRO A 156 -37.40 -29.49 7.10
N ARG A 157 -38.32 -28.56 7.40
CA ARG A 157 -39.08 -28.55 8.66
C ARG A 157 -39.74 -29.92 8.81
N GLN A 158 -39.66 -30.50 10.00
CA GLN A 158 -40.20 -31.83 10.36
C GLN A 158 -41.70 -32.04 10.07
N ASN A 159 -42.41 -31.02 9.59
CA ASN A 159 -43.83 -31.03 9.28
C ASN A 159 -44.15 -31.70 7.92
N ASP A 160 -43.17 -31.88 7.03
CA ASP A 160 -43.40 -32.47 5.69
C ASP A 160 -43.45 -34.02 5.71
N MET A 161 -43.03 -34.65 6.81
CA MET A 161 -43.09 -36.11 6.96
C MET A 161 -44.50 -36.63 7.31
N ALA A 162 -45.38 -35.76 7.83
CA ALA A 162 -46.78 -36.14 8.13
C ALA A 162 -47.63 -36.27 6.86
N ASP A 163 -47.38 -35.44 5.84
CA ASP A 163 -48.15 -35.45 4.59
C ASP A 163 -47.83 -36.64 3.67
N THR A 164 -46.63 -37.21 3.79
CA THR A 164 -46.22 -38.35 2.95
C THR A 164 -46.83 -39.67 3.43
N LEU A 165 -47.05 -39.83 4.74
CA LEU A 165 -47.74 -41.01 5.31
C LEU A 165 -49.26 -40.95 5.14
N ALA A 166 -49.86 -39.74 5.07
CA ALA A 166 -51.29 -39.59 4.81
C ALA A 166 -51.69 -40.00 3.38
N LYS A 167 -50.81 -39.77 2.40
CA LYS A 167 -51.04 -40.13 0.99
C LYS A 167 -50.92 -41.62 0.69
N ASP A 168 -50.14 -42.37 1.47
CA ASP A 168 -49.96 -43.82 1.26
C ASP A 168 -51.09 -44.63 1.92
N GLY A 169 -51.59 -44.18 3.07
CA GLY A 169 -52.74 -44.81 3.74
C GLY A 169 -54.08 -44.69 2.99
N THR A 170 -54.25 -43.68 2.12
CA THR A 170 -55.49 -43.52 1.34
C THR A 170 -55.52 -44.39 0.08
N LYS A 171 -54.37 -44.87 -0.42
CA LYS A 171 -54.32 -45.72 -1.63
C LYS A 171 -54.66 -47.19 -1.36
N LEU A 172 -54.47 -47.68 -0.12
CA LEU A 172 -54.71 -49.08 0.23
C LEU A 172 -56.17 -49.44 0.52
N ASN A 173 -57.05 -48.45 0.75
CA ASN A 173 -58.47 -48.71 1.06
C ASN A 173 -59.39 -48.83 -0.17
N HIS A 174 -58.87 -48.74 -1.40
CA HIS A 174 -59.70 -48.78 -2.62
C HIS A 174 -59.64 -50.10 -3.42
N ILE A 175 -58.91 -51.12 -2.95
CA ILE A 175 -58.72 -52.39 -3.69
C ILE A 175 -59.21 -53.60 -2.87
N SER A 176 -60.46 -53.58 -2.37
CA SER A 176 -61.02 -54.78 -1.73
C SER A 176 -62.52 -54.91 -1.86
N TYR A 177 -63.09 -54.80 -3.07
CA TYR A 177 -64.42 -55.35 -3.38
C TYR A 177 -64.54 -55.65 -4.89
N HIS A 178 -64.31 -56.90 -5.30
CA HIS A 178 -65.10 -57.62 -6.32
C HIS A 178 -64.41 -58.92 -6.73
N THR A 179 -64.85 -60.05 -6.16
CA THR A 179 -64.87 -61.36 -6.84
C THR A 179 -65.88 -62.27 -6.14
N SER A 180 -67.09 -62.31 -6.68
CA SER A 180 -68.10 -63.34 -6.40
C SER A 180 -68.83 -63.61 -7.69
N MET A 181 -68.47 -64.70 -8.36
CA MET A 181 -69.37 -65.56 -9.15
C MET A 181 -68.63 -66.84 -9.52
#